data_AF-A0A970P1Z4-F1
#
_entry.id   AF-A0A970P1Z4-F1
#
_cell.length_a   1.000
_cell.length_b   1.000
_cell.length_c   1.000
_cell.angle_alpha   90.00
_cell.angle_beta   90.00
_cell.angle_gamma   90.00
#
_symmetry.space_group_name_H-M   'P 1'
#
loop_
_entity.id
_entity.type
_entity.pdbx_description
1 polymer ?
#
loop_
_entity_poly.entity_id
_entity_poly.type
_entity_poly.pdbx_seq_one_letter_code
_entity_poly.pdbx_strand_id
1 'polypeptide(L)' 'MTEIKQFKKLPNHKFLHIHPEKFKLWVSDVMNEPHMRFASPADVAERIEQKFGGVKSSHLQRIYRMRLNVSDFRNPEN' A
#
# COMPACT_ATOMS: atom_id res chain seq x y z
N MET A 1 -4.88 -0.98 27.91
CA MET A 1 -3.83 -0.07 27.40
C MET A 1 -3.36 -0.64 26.08
N THR A 2 -3.85 -0.09 24.96
CA THR A 2 -3.43 -0.56 23.63
C THR A 2 -2.25 0.30 23.21
N GLU A 3 -1.05 -0.26 23.19
CA GLU A 3 0.15 0.40 22.68
C GLU A 3 -0.06 0.76 21.20
N ILE A 4 -0.41 2.02 20.94
CA ILE A 4 -0.36 2.58 19.60
C ILE A 4 1.13 2.67 19.28
N LYS A 5 1.68 1.65 18.62
CA LYS A 5 2.99 1.74 17.96
C LYS A 5 3.00 3.03 17.16
N GLN A 6 3.69 4.05 17.65
CA GLN A 6 3.95 5.25 16.87
C GLN A 6 4.91 4.86 15.76
N PHE A 7 4.33 4.44 14.63
CA PHE A 7 5.06 4.16 13.41
C PHE A 7 5.76 5.45 13.00
N LYS A 8 7.09 5.46 13.08
CA LYS A 8 7.93 6.57 12.65
C LYS A 8 7.60 6.87 11.19
N LYS A 9 6.89 7.97 10.93
CA LYS A 9 6.67 8.50 9.58
C LYS A 9 8.04 8.75 8.96
N LEU A 10 8.31 8.10 7.83
CA LEU A 10 9.56 8.28 7.10
C LEU A 10 9.70 9.78 6.74
N PRO A 11 10.87 10.42 6.96
CA PRO A 11 11.04 11.88 6.86
C PRO A 11 10.95 12.44 5.43
N ASN A 12 10.59 11.64 4.43
CA ASN A 12 10.49 12.04 3.03
C ASN A 12 9.14 11.63 2.44
N HIS A 13 8.08 12.39 2.76
CA HIS A 13 6.86 12.45 1.96
C HIS A 13 7.16 13.14 0.62
N LYS A 14 8.00 12.52 -0.21
CA LYS A 14 8.25 12.96 -1.58
C LYS A 14 7.37 12.15 -2.51
N PHE A 15 6.85 12.80 -3.56
CA PHE A 15 6.16 12.12 -4.65
C PHE A 15 7.15 11.20 -5.35
N LEU A 16 7.04 9.90 -5.09
CA LEU A 16 7.92 8.92 -5.71
C LEU A 16 7.47 8.67 -7.15
N HIS A 17 8.37 8.96 -8.10
CA HIS A 17 8.21 8.53 -9.49
C HIS A 17 8.48 7.02 -9.59
N ILE A 18 7.46 6.23 -9.32
CA ILE A 18 7.50 4.76 -9.42
C ILE A 18 6.92 4.33 -10.77
N HIS A 19 7.53 3.35 -11.43
CA HIS A 19 6.92 2.75 -12.63
C HIS A 19 5.66 1.96 -12.27
N PRO A 20 4.62 1.94 -13.13
CA PRO A 20 3.36 1.26 -12.84
C PRO A 20 3.55 -0.24 -12.51
N GLU A 21 4.48 -0.93 -13.16
CA GLU A 21 4.79 -2.34 -12.89
C GLU A 21 5.35 -2.55 -11.47
N LYS A 22 6.32 -1.71 -11.07
CA LYS A 22 6.87 -1.74 -9.71
C LYS A 22 5.81 -1.44 -8.66
N PHE A 23 4.87 -0.54 -8.96
CA PHE A 23 3.76 -0.23 -8.06
C PHE A 23 2.80 -1.41 -7.89
N LYS A 24 2.50 -2.16 -8.97
CA LYS A 24 1.71 -3.40 -8.87
C LYS A 24 2.36 -4.44 -7.96
N LEU A 25 3.68 -4.59 -8.04
CA LEU A 25 4.43 -5.49 -7.15
C LEU A 25 4.30 -5.07 -5.67
N TRP A 26 4.32 -3.76 -5.39
CA TRP A 26 4.13 -3.26 -4.02
C TRP A 26 2.71 -3.52 -3.51
N VAL A 27 1.69 -3.33 -4.37
CA VAL A 27 0.30 -3.66 -4.02
C VAL A 27 0.16 -5.15 -3.74
N SER A 28 0.76 -6.02 -4.56
CA SER A 28 0.73 -7.47 -4.34
C SER A 28 1.43 -7.90 -3.07
N ASP A 29 2.61 -7.36 -2.80
CA ASP A 29 3.36 -7.64 -1.58
C ASP A 29 2.59 -7.22 -0.31
N VAL A 30 1.87 -6.09 -0.36
CA VAL A 30 0.98 -5.66 0.73
C VAL A 30 -0.28 -6.51 0.85
N MET A 31 -0.93 -6.84 -0.26
CA MET A 31 -2.16 -7.65 -0.26
C MET A 31 -1.93 -9.10 0.15
N ASN A 32 -0.69 -9.61 0.03
CA ASN A 32 -0.30 -10.91 0.53
C ASN A 32 -0.08 -10.93 2.06
N GLU A 33 -0.07 -9.78 2.74
CA GLU A 33 0.00 -9.76 4.20
C GLU A 33 -1.32 -10.28 4.81
N PRO A 34 -1.27 -11.16 5.82
CA PRO A 34 -2.47 -11.85 6.33
C PRO A 34 -3.54 -10.92 6.92
N HIS A 35 -3.15 -9.75 7.43
CA HIS A 35 -4.06 -8.74 7.96
C HIS A 35 -4.67 -7.83 6.88
N MET A 36 -4.17 -7.90 5.63
CA MET A 36 -4.62 -7.07 4.52
C MET A 36 -5.63 -7.75 3.60
N ARG A 37 -6.06 -8.97 3.96
CA ARG A 37 -7.02 -9.78 3.20
C ARG A 37 -8.31 -9.05 2.81
N PHE A 38 -8.76 -8.10 3.64
CA PHE A 38 -9.96 -7.28 3.44
C PHE A 38 -9.65 -5.78 3.47
N ALA A 39 -8.40 -5.40 3.24
CA ALA A 39 -7.96 -4.01 3.30
C ALA A 39 -8.58 -3.19 2.17
N SER A 40 -9.00 -1.96 2.50
CA SER A 40 -9.45 -1.01 1.49
C SER A 40 -8.25 -0.46 0.71
N PRO A 41 -8.46 0.11 -0.50
CA PRO A 41 -7.41 0.81 -1.24
C PRO A 41 -6.66 1.86 -0.40
N ALA A 42 -7.33 2.49 0.56
CA ALA A 42 -6.75 3.46 1.48
C ALA A 42 -5.78 2.81 2.49
N ASP A 43 -6.12 1.64 3.02
CA ASP A 43 -5.28 0.86 3.93
C ASP A 43 -4.05 0.30 3.20
N VAL A 44 -4.25 -0.19 1.97
CA VAL A 44 -3.18 -0.63 1.08
C VAL A 44 -2.21 0.53 0.80
N ALA A 45 -2.72 1.71 0.45
CA ALA A 45 -1.89 2.89 0.19
C ALA A 45 -1.11 3.35 1.44
N GLU A 46 -1.72 3.27 2.62
CA GLU A 46 -1.06 3.56 3.89
C GLU A 46 0.06 2.57 4.19
N ARG A 47 -0.18 1.29 3.94
CA ARG A 47 0.83 0.26 4.15
C ARG A 47 2.00 0.35 3.18
N ILE A 48 1.72 0.71 1.93
CA ILE A 48 2.75 1.02 0.94
C ILE A 48 3.60 2.20 1.42
N GLU A 49 2.99 3.26 1.94
CA GLU A 49 3.73 4.39 2.53
C GLU A 49 4.61 3.95 3.70
N GLN A 50 4.10 3.10 4.59
CA GLN A 50 4.87 2.60 5.74
C GLN A 50 6.05 1.70 5.33
N LYS A 51 5.87 0.84 4.32
CA LYS A 51 6.86 -0.18 3.92
C LYS A 51 7.87 0.33 2.89
N PHE A 52 7.41 1.10 1.91
CA PHE A 52 8.21 1.54 0.76
C PHE A 52 8.44 3.07 0.73
N GLY A 53 7.73 3.83 1.56
CA GLY A 53 7.77 5.29 1.57
C GLY A 53 6.85 5.94 0.53
N GLY A 54 7.00 7.26 0.36
CA GLY A 54 6.16 8.07 -0.52
C GLY A 54 5.00 8.72 0.22
N VAL A 55 3.89 8.98 -0.48
CA VAL A 55 2.73 9.69 0.07
C VAL A 55 1.46 8.86 -0.15
N LYS A 56 0.74 8.54 0.91
CA LYS A 56 -0.51 7.77 0.91
C LYS A 56 -1.50 8.31 -0.11
N SER A 57 -1.75 9.63 -0.11
CA SER A 57 -2.67 10.26 -1.05
C SER A 57 -2.25 10.06 -2.51
N SER A 58 -0.94 10.06 -2.80
CA SER A 58 -0.40 9.80 -4.13
C SER A 58 -0.57 8.33 -4.53
N HIS A 59 -0.27 7.40 -3.64
CA HIS A 59 -0.45 5.96 -3.86
C HIS A 59 -1.92 5.60 -4.05
N LEU A 60 -2.81 6.17 -3.25
CA LEU A 60 -4.25 5.98 -3.36
C LEU A 60 -4.78 6.46 -4.71
N GLN A 61 -4.40 7.68 -5.12
CA GLN A 61 -4.72 8.22 -6.45
C GLN A 61 -4.21 7.30 -7.56
N ARG A 62 -3.04 6.69 -7.36
CA ARG A 62 -2.44 5.76 -8.33
C ARG A 62 -3.22 4.46 -8.44
N ILE A 63 -3.63 3.85 -7.33
CA ILE A 63 -4.50 2.66 -7.31
C ILE A 63 -5.78 2.93 -8.11
N TYR A 64 -6.43 4.08 -7.87
CA TYR A 64 -7.65 4.47 -8.60
C TYR A 64 -7.39 4.76 -10.08
N ARG A 65 -6.36 5.53 -10.42
CA ARG A 65 -6.02 5.85 -11.83
C ARG A 65 -5.69 4.62 -12.65
N MET A 66 -4.98 3.67 -12.04
CA MET A 66 -4.62 2.40 -12.67
C MET A 66 -5.76 1.38 -12.65
N ARG A 67 -6.91 1.72 -12.05
CA ARG A 67 -8.05 0.82 -11.82
C ARG A 67 -7.62 -0.53 -11.25
N LEU A 68 -6.65 -0.51 -10.33
CA LEU A 68 -6.17 -1.72 -9.70
C LEU A 68 -7.25 -2.26 -8.77
N ASN A 69 -7.77 -3.44 -9.08
CA ASN A 69 -8.59 -4.16 -8.14
C ASN A 69 -7.66 -4.81 -7.11
N VAL A 70 -7.58 -4.23 -5.91
CA VAL A 70 -6.68 -4.71 -4.86
C VAL A 70 -6.89 -6.20 -4.53
N SER A 71 -8.13 -6.69 -4.67
CA SER A 71 -8.49 -8.10 -4.49
C SER A 71 -7.89 -9.04 -5.55
N ASP A 72 -7.53 -8.53 -6.73
CA ASP A 72 -6.88 -9.30 -7.80
C ASP A 72 -5.44 -9.69 -7.44
N PHE A 73 -4.81 -8.91 -6.56
CA PHE A 73 -3.43 -9.12 -6.14
C PHE A 73 -3.29 -10.10 -4.97
N ARG A 74 -4.40 -10.69 -4.52
CA ARG A 74 -4.44 -11.67 -3.45
C ARG A 74 -4.11 -13.05 -4.01
N ASN A 75 -3.09 -13.71 -3.44
CA ASN A 75 -2.86 -15.11 -3.76
C ASN A 75 -4.02 -15.96 -3.18
N PRO A 76 -4.70 -16.81 -3.96
CA PRO A 76 -5.82 -17.62 -3.46
C PRO A 76 -5.43 -18.64 -2.38
N GLU A 77 -4.13 -18.92 -2.22
CA GLU A 77 -3.59 -19.94 -1.32
C GLU A 77 -3.35 -19.48 0.14
N ASN A 78 -3.78 -18.27 0.53
CA ASN A 78 -3.58 -17.69 1.88
C ASN A 78 -4.90 -17.28 2.58
#